data_AF-A0A3C1P056-F1
#
_entry.id   AF-A0A3C1P056-F1
#
_cell.length_a   1.000
_cell.length_b   1.000
_cell.length_c   1.000
_cell.angle_alpha   90.00
_cell.angle_beta   90.00
_cell.angle_gamma   90.00
#
_symmetry.space_group_name_H-M   'P 1'
#
loop_
_entity.id
_entity.type
_entity.pdbx_description
1 polymer ?
#
loop_
_entity_poly.entity_id
_entity_poly.type
_entity_poly.pdbx_seq_one_letter_code
_entity_poly.pdbx_strand_id
1 'polypeptide(L)' 'SAEALRSRIDDATAKLVITADGQNRRGSAMALKPAVDEAVADCPTVEHVLVVKRTGTEVTWTDKDVW' A
#
# COMPACT_ATOMS: atom_id res chain seq x y z
N SER A 1 -1.69 -11.25 2.55
CA SER A 1 -1.46 -10.67 3.89
C SER A 1 -0.38 -9.62 3.78
N ALA A 2 -0.24 -8.74 4.78
CA ALA A 2 0.85 -7.78 4.86
C ALA A 2 2.22 -8.49 4.88
N GLU A 3 2.34 -9.60 5.62
CA GLU A 3 3.58 -10.41 5.66
C GLU A 3 4.05 -10.90 4.28
N ALA A 4 3.13 -11.42 3.46
CA ALA A 4 3.48 -11.88 2.11
C ALA A 4 3.85 -10.72 1.17
N LEU A 5 3.36 -9.50 1.44
CA LEU A 5 3.75 -8.30 0.71
C LEU A 5 5.14 -7.83 1.17
N ARG A 6 5.37 -7.76 2.48
CA ARG A 6 6.67 -7.39 3.09
C ARG A 6 7.81 -8.25 2.55
N SER A 7 7.66 -9.59 2.58
CA SER A 7 8.70 -10.49 2.06
C SER A 7 9.08 -10.18 0.60
N ARG A 8 8.12 -9.81 -0.25
CA ARG A 8 8.40 -9.46 -1.65
C ARG A 8 9.06 -8.09 -1.79
N ILE A 9 8.71 -7.15 -0.93
CA ILE A 9 9.33 -5.81 -0.88
C ILE A 9 10.80 -5.95 -0.47
N ASP A 10 11.07 -6.74 0.57
CA ASP A 10 12.41 -7.00 1.09
C ASP A 10 13.28 -7.73 0.05
N ASP A 11 12.75 -8.81 -0.55
CA ASP A 11 13.45 -9.57 -1.59
C ASP A 11 13.81 -8.71 -2.80
N ALA A 12 12.93 -7.77 -3.16
CA ALA A 12 13.13 -6.85 -4.27
C ALA A 12 13.97 -5.62 -3.91
N THR A 13 14.33 -5.43 -2.63
CA THR A 13 14.90 -4.18 -2.10
C THR A 13 14.16 -2.94 -2.63
N ALA A 14 12.82 -3.02 -2.66
CA ALA A 14 12.00 -2.02 -3.33
C ALA A 14 12.08 -0.65 -2.64
N LYS A 15 12.17 0.40 -3.45
CA LYS A 15 12.15 1.82 -3.01
C LYS A 15 10.77 2.48 -3.13
N LEU A 16 9.94 1.96 -4.02
CA LEU A 16 8.59 2.46 -4.29
C LEU A 16 7.61 1.30 -4.26
N VAL A 17 6.50 1.48 -3.56
CA VAL A 17 5.32 0.60 -3.63
C VAL A 17 4.18 1.35 -4.29
N ILE A 18 3.50 0.72 -5.24
CA ILE A 18 2.30 1.28 -5.87
C ILE A 18 1.08 0.52 -5.33
N THR A 19 0.09 1.24 -4.83
CA THR A 19 -1.16 0.70 -4.31
C THR A 19 -2.35 1.59 -4.72
N ALA A 20 -3.54 1.25 -4.24
CA ALA A 20 -4.73 2.09 -4.36
C ALA A 20 -5.40 2.30 -3.00
N ASP A 21 -6.26 3.31 -2.91
CA ASP A 21 -7.15 3.52 -1.75
C ASP A 21 -8.01 2.28 -1.46
N GLY A 22 -8.49 1.62 -2.51
CA GLY A 22 -9.20 0.36 -2.44
C GLY A 22 -9.37 -0.32 -3.80
N GLN A 23 -10.03 -1.47 -3.78
CA GLN A 23 -10.43 -2.22 -4.97
C GLN A 23 -11.92 -2.54 -4.94
N ASN A 24 -12.55 -2.58 -6.11
CA ASN A 24 -13.92 -3.05 -6.24
C ASN A 24 -13.93 -4.57 -6.37
N ARG A 25 -14.52 -5.26 -5.40
CA ARG A 25 -14.69 -6.71 -5.42
C ARG A 25 -16.14 -7.06 -5.14
N ARG A 26 -16.77 -7.81 -6.06
CA ARG A 26 -18.18 -8.23 -5.97
C ARG A 26 -19.16 -7.06 -5.75
N GLY A 27 -18.91 -5.93 -6.41
CA GLY A 27 -19.78 -4.75 -6.35
C GLY A 27 -19.53 -3.80 -5.17
N SER A 28 -18.62 -4.14 -4.25
CA SER A 28 -18.30 -3.32 -3.08
C SER A 28 -16.84 -2.91 -3.04
N ALA A 29 -16.56 -1.75 -2.47
CA ALA A 29 -15.20 -1.29 -2.21
C ALA A 29 -14.58 -2.09 -1.05
N MET A 30 -13.32 -2.48 -1.22
CA MET A 30 -12.49 -3.10 -0.18
C MET A 30 -11.19 -2.32 -0.06
N ALA A 31 -10.82 -1.94 1.16
CA ALA A 31 -9.60 -1.18 1.43
C ALA A 31 -8.35 -2.01 1.06
N LEU A 32 -7.36 -1.35 0.44
CA LEU A 32 -6.05 -1.93 0.14
C LEU A 32 -4.94 -1.29 0.96
N LYS A 33 -4.99 0.04 1.13
CA LYS A 33 -3.96 0.83 1.80
C LYS A 33 -3.57 0.32 3.20
N PRO A 34 -4.49 -0.11 4.10
CA PRO A 34 -4.09 -0.58 5.43
C PRO A 34 -3.11 -1.76 5.42
N ALA A 35 -3.29 -2.71 4.50
CA ALA A 35 -2.39 -3.86 4.38
C ALA A 35 -1.03 -3.49 3.78
N VAL A 36 -0.98 -2.41 2.99
CA VAL A 36 0.29 -1.86 2.48
C VAL A 36 1.01 -1.12 3.59
N ASP A 37 0.31 -0.32 4.39
CA ASP A 37 0.87 0.41 5.53
C ASP A 37 1.52 -0.54 6.54
N GLU A 38 0.83 -1.62 6.88
CA GLU A 38 1.36 -2.68 7.74
C GLU A 38 2.62 -3.32 7.14
N ALA A 39 2.66 -3.55 5.82
CA ALA A 39 3.82 -4.16 5.17
C ALA A 39 5.03 -3.22 5.13
N VAL A 40 4.83 -1.94 4.77
CA VAL A 40 5.93 -0.98 4.58
C VAL A 40 6.47 -0.39 5.88
N ALA A 41 5.76 -0.54 7.00
CA ALA A 41 6.20 -0.09 8.32
C ALA A 41 7.55 -0.72 8.72
N ASP A 42 7.77 -1.99 8.36
CA ASP A 42 8.99 -2.74 8.66
C ASP A 42 9.97 -2.82 7.45
N CYS A 43 9.70 -2.07 6.37
CA CYS A 43 10.54 -2.05 5.16
C CYS A 43 11.34 -0.74 5.07
N PRO A 44 12.57 -0.67 5.59
CA PRO A 44 13.34 0.59 5.61
C PRO A 44 13.78 1.06 4.22
N THR A 45 13.79 0.18 3.21
CA THR A 45 14.15 0.54 1.83
C THR A 45 13.06 1.32 1.11
N VAL A 46 11.80 1.23 1.57
CA VAL A 46 10.68 1.92 0.93
C VAL A 46 10.73 3.40 1.30
N GLU A 47 10.98 4.21 0.29
CA GLU A 47 11.06 5.67 0.35
C GLU A 47 9.70 6.30 0.02
N HIS A 48 8.94 5.68 -0.89
CA HIS A 48 7.65 6.21 -1.36
C HIS A 48 6.56 5.14 -1.49
N VAL A 49 5.31 5.57 -1.29
CA VAL A 49 4.10 4.78 -1.56
C VAL A 49 3.18 5.60 -2.46
N LEU A 50 3.04 5.20 -3.73
CA LEU A 50 2.13 5.84 -4.66
C LEU A 50 0.71 5.28 -4.48
N VAL A 51 -0.24 6.13 -4.11
CA VAL A 51 -1.62 5.76 -3.80
C VAL A 51 -2.56 6.22 -4.91
N VAL A 52 -3.04 5.28 -5.72
CA VAL A 52 -4.04 5.57 -6.76
C VAL A 52 -5.43 5.73 -6.13
N LYS A 53 -6.10 6.86 -6.41
CA LYS A 53 -7.52 7.06 -6.05
C LYS A 53 -8.43 6.26 -6.97
N ARG A 54 -8.82 5.05 -6.56
CA ARG A 54 -9.62 4.11 -7.35
C ARG A 54 -11.07 3.99 -6.89
N THR A 55 -11.31 3.93 -5.59
CA THR A 55 -12.66 3.75 -5.00
C THR A 55 -13.20 5.02 -4.34
N GLY A 56 -12.34 6.03 -4.11
CA GLY A 56 -12.69 7.23 -3.37
C GLY A 56 -12.83 6.98 -1.87
N THR A 57 -12.30 5.86 -1.38
CA THR A 57 -12.32 5.50 0.05
C THR A 57 -11.30 6.36 0.79
N GLU A 58 -11.68 6.85 1.97
CA GLU A 58 -10.75 7.58 2.83
C GLU A 58 -9.63 6.65 3.32
N VAL A 59 -8.39 7.15 3.30
CA VAL A 59 -7.21 6.41 3.72
C VAL A 59 -6.33 7.27 4.62
N THR A 60 -5.66 6.62 5.56
CA THR A 60 -4.63 7.26 6.39
C THR A 60 -3.38 7.52 5.56
N TRP A 61 -2.84 8.73 5.73
CA TRP A 61 -1.61 9.18 5.09
C TRP A 61 -0.44 9.11 6.07
N THR A 62 0.72 8.76 5.53
CA THR A 62 2.04 8.80 6.15
C THR A 62 2.93 9.80 5.40
N ASP A 63 4.13 10.02 5.91
CA ASP A 63 5.16 10.85 5.27
C ASP A 63 5.68 10.26 3.94
N LYS A 64 5.54 8.94 3.73
CA LYS A 64 5.98 8.26 2.50
C LYS A 64 4.97 8.34 1.36
N ASP A 65 3.72 8.69 1.65
CA ASP A 65 2.63 8.57 0.69
C ASP A 65 2.63 9.73 -0.32
N VAL A 66 2.38 9.40 -1.59
CA VAL A 66 2.22 10.35 -2.70
C VAL A 66 1.02 9.96 -3.57
N TRP A 67 0.43 10.95 -4.25
CA TRP A 67 -0.69 10.77 -5.19
C TRP A 67 -0.23 10.49 -6.62
#